data_AF-A0A401TIK0-F1
#
_entry.id   AF-A0A401TIK0-F1
#
_cell.length_a   1.000
_cell.length_b   1.000
_cell.length_c   1.000
_cell.angle_alpha   90.00
_cell.angle_beta   90.00
_cell.angle_gamma   90.00
#
_symmetry.space_group_name_H-M   'P 1'
#
loop_
_entity.id
_entity.type
_entity.pdbx_description
1 polymer ?
#
loop_
_entity_poly.entity_id
_entity_poly.type
_entity_poly.pdbx_seq_one_letter_code
_entity_poly.pdbx_strand_id
1 'polypeptide(L)'
;MCRWADADELLNLTKGINEKVSPCNRLEKLDDSLIRTLSYVAAGDLAPINAFIGGVAAQEVMKSCTGKFTPIMQWMYFDAVECLPEEDDSSLNAETCGF
;
A
#
# COMPACT_ATOMS: atom_id res chain seq x y z
N MET A 1 15.09 -5.91 14.56
CA MET A 1 14.99 -5.40 13.17
C MET A 1 14.73 -3.91 13.27
N CYS A 2 15.68 -3.07 12.87
CA CYS A 2 15.58 -1.62 13.04
C CYS A 2 14.69 -1.05 11.91
N ARG A 3 13.40 -0.81 12.20
CA ARG A 3 12.40 -0.36 11.21
C ARG A 3 12.81 0.92 10.45
N TRP A 4 13.62 1.78 11.05
CA TRP A 4 14.12 3.00 10.42
C TRP A 4 15.25 2.72 9.41
N ALA A 5 16.09 1.72 9.65
CA ALA A 5 17.16 1.34 8.73
C ALA A 5 16.57 0.71 7.45
N ASP A 6 15.55 -0.14 7.61
CA ASP A 6 14.82 -0.75 6.49
C ASP A 6 14.10 0.32 5.65
N ALA A 7 13.56 1.37 6.30
CA ALA A 7 12.88 2.47 5.62
C ALA A 7 13.82 3.32 4.75
N ASP A 8 15.02 3.62 5.24
CA ASP A 8 16.03 4.32 4.44
C ASP A 8 16.58 3.44 3.30
N GLU A 9 16.70 2.12 3.52
CA GLU A 9 17.05 1.17 2.46
C GLU A 9 15.98 1.15 1.36
N LEU A 10 14.70 1.04 1.72
CA LEU A 10 13.57 1.06 0.78
C LEU A 10 13.55 2.37 -0.04
N LEU A 11 13.86 3.50 0.59
CA LEU A 11 13.93 4.80 -0.07
C LEU A 11 15.08 4.85 -1.09
N ASN A 12 16.24 4.28 -0.77
CA ASN A 12 17.36 4.17 -1.71
C ASN A 12 17.03 3.25 -2.89
N LEU A 13 16.34 2.12 -2.64
CA LEU A 13 15.88 1.22 -3.70
C LEU A 13 14.87 1.91 -4.62
N THR A 14 13.91 2.65 -4.05
CA THR A 14 12.91 3.41 -4.81
C THR A 14 13.57 4.45 -5.72
N LYS A 15 14.57 5.18 -5.23
CA LYS A 15 15.39 6.11 -6.04
C LYS A 15 16.07 5.39 -7.21
N GLY A 16 16.71 4.25 -6.94
CA GLY A 16 17.36 3.45 -7.99
C GLY A 16 16.40 2.91 -9.04
N ILE A 17 15.16 2.57 -8.67
CA ILE A 17 14.10 2.18 -9.63
C ILE A 17 13.65 3.38 -10.45
N ASN A 18 13.44 4.54 -9.83
CA ASN A 18 13.01 5.75 -10.51
C ASN A 18 14.03 6.27 -11.54
N GLU A 19 15.32 6.03 -11.32
CA GLU A 19 16.36 6.31 -12.31
C GLU A 19 16.30 5.35 -13.51
N LYS A 20 15.96 4.08 -13.28
CA LYS A 20 15.96 3.02 -14.32
C LYS A 20 14.66 2.92 -15.10
N VAL A 21 13.55 3.41 -14.55
CA VAL A 21 12.25 3.35 -15.21
C VAL A 21 12.23 4.26 -16.45
N SER A 22 11.41 3.90 -17.44
CA SER A 22 11.18 4.69 -18.64
C SER A 22 10.83 6.15 -18.30
N PRO A 23 11.26 7.13 -19.11
CA PRO A 23 11.02 8.55 -18.82
C PRO A 23 9.54 8.92 -18.59
N CYS A 24 8.60 8.20 -19.24
CA CYS A 24 7.17 8.40 -19.06
C CYS A 24 6.62 8.01 -17.68
N ASN A 25 7.35 7.19 -16.92
CA ASN A 25 6.96 6.69 -15.60
C ASN A 25 7.90 7.20 -14.50
N ARG A 26 8.90 8.02 -14.85
CA ARG A 26 9.83 8.60 -13.89
C ARG A 26 9.14 9.74 -13.16
N LEU A 27 9.25 9.73 -11.84
CA LEU A 27 8.77 10.80 -10.98
C LEU A 27 9.86 11.86 -10.82
N GLU A 28 9.50 13.13 -10.98
CA GLU A 28 10.41 14.26 -10.73
C GLU A 28 10.72 14.40 -9.24
N LYS A 29 9.73 14.12 -8.38
CA LYS A 29 9.84 14.16 -6.93
C LYS A 29 9.23 12.90 -6.33
N LEU A 30 10.00 12.24 -5.48
CA LEU A 30 9.53 11.13 -4.66
C LEU A 30 8.93 11.66 -3.36
N ASP A 31 7.87 11.00 -2.89
CA ASP A 31 7.33 11.23 -1.57
C ASP A 31 8.05 10.35 -0.55
N ASP A 32 9.13 10.90 0.01
CA ASP A 32 9.94 10.24 1.02
C ASP A 32 9.13 9.85 2.27
N SER A 33 8.07 10.59 2.60
CA SER A 33 7.21 10.28 3.76
C SER A 33 6.38 9.04 3.48
N LEU A 34 5.70 9.01 2.34
CA LEU A 34 4.88 7.87 1.93
C LEU A 34 5.71 6.59 1.78
N ILE A 35 6.92 6.69 1.21
CA ILE A 35 7.84 5.55 1.05
C ILE A 35 8.26 5.01 2.42
N ARG A 36 8.59 5.89 3.38
CA ARG A 36 8.93 5.45 4.74
C ARG A 36 7.73 4.85 5.46
N THR A 37 6.55 5.44 5.33
CA THR A 37 5.29 4.90 5.86
C THR A 37 5.04 3.49 5.33
N LEU A 38 5.21 3.26 4.03
CA LEU A 38 5.12 1.94 3.42
C LEU A 38 6.07 0.93 4.09
N SER A 39 7.31 1.32 4.38
CA SER A 39 8.25 0.46 5.11
C SER A 39 7.79 0.15 6.53
N TYR A 40 7.18 1.11 7.23
CA TYR A 40 6.72 0.93 8.61
C TYR A 40 5.51 0.00 8.69
N VAL A 41 4.63 0.04 7.69
CA VAL A 41 3.42 -0.78 7.63
C VAL A 41 3.59 -2.05 6.78
N ALA A 42 4.78 -2.33 6.26
CA ALA A 42 5.04 -3.44 5.33
C ALA A 42 4.68 -4.83 5.89
N ALA A 43 4.75 -5.01 7.21
CA ALA A 43 4.37 -6.25 7.89
C ALA A 43 2.91 -6.24 8.40
N GLY A 44 2.12 -5.23 8.02
CA GLY A 44 0.73 -5.09 8.43
C GLY A 44 -0.16 -6.16 7.79
N ASP A 45 -1.01 -6.77 8.62
CA ASP A 45 -2.02 -7.74 8.21
C ASP A 45 -3.37 -7.31 8.78
N LEU A 46 -4.18 -6.65 7.95
CA LEU A 46 -5.42 -6.01 8.37
C LEU A 46 -6.61 -6.67 7.66
N ALA A 47 -7.51 -7.26 8.46
CA ALA A 47 -8.69 -7.94 7.93
C ALA A 47 -9.52 -7.10 6.93
N PRO A 48 -9.74 -5.77 7.13
CA PRO A 48 -10.43 -4.94 6.15
C PRO A 48 -9.70 -4.82 4.81
N ILE A 49 -8.36 -4.69 4.82
CA ILE A 49 -7.55 -4.60 3.60
C ILE A 49 -7.55 -5.93 2.86
N ASN A 50 -7.42 -7.05 3.59
CA ASN A 50 -7.49 -8.39 3.01
C ASN A 50 -8.85 -8.66 2.36
N ALA A 51 -9.94 -8.27 3.02
CA ALA A 51 -11.29 -8.40 2.48
C ALA A 51 -11.47 -7.57 1.20
N PHE A 52 -10.98 -6.34 1.19
CA PHE A 52 -11.04 -5.45 0.04
C PHE A 52 -10.26 -6.01 -1.17
N ILE A 53 -8.97 -6.30 -0.99
CA ILE A 53 -8.11 -6.82 -2.06
C ILE A 53 -8.61 -8.19 -2.55
N GLY A 54 -9.03 -9.05 -1.62
CA GLY A 54 -9.62 -10.36 -1.96
C GLY A 54 -10.90 -10.23 -2.76
N GLY A 55 -11.78 -9.29 -2.40
CA GLY A 55 -13.01 -9.01 -3.14
C GLY A 55 -12.76 -8.48 -4.54
N VAL A 56 -11.83 -7.52 -4.69
CA VAL A 56 -11.40 -7.00 -5.99
C VAL A 56 -10.84 -8.12 -6.87
N ALA A 57 -9.92 -8.92 -6.32
CA ALA A 57 -9.31 -10.03 -7.05
C ALA A 57 -10.35 -11.08 -7.48
N ALA A 58 -11.26 -11.48 -6.58
CA ALA A 58 -12.34 -12.42 -6.89
C ALA A 58 -13.24 -11.88 -8.02
N GLN A 59 -13.56 -10.60 -8.00
CA GLN A 59 -14.38 -9.99 -9.04
C GLN A 59 -13.64 -9.95 -10.39
N GLU A 60 -12.35 -9.62 -10.42
CA GLU A 60 -11.55 -9.66 -11.67
C GLU A 60 -11.46 -11.08 -12.26
N VAL A 61 -11.36 -12.10 -11.40
CA VAL A 61 -11.47 -13.51 -11.84
C VAL A 61 -12.82 -13.76 -12.50
N MET A 62 -13.93 -13.31 -11.90
CA MET A 62 -15.25 -13.47 -12.51
C MET A 62 -15.38 -12.73 -13.84
N LYS A 63 -14.83 -11.52 -13.96
CA LYS A 63 -14.81 -10.75 -15.21
C LYS A 63 -14.06 -11.50 -16.32
N SER A 64 -12.88 -12.02 -16.01
CA SER A 64 -12.05 -12.78 -16.97
C SER A 64 -12.69 -14.10 -17.41
N CYS A 65 -13.34 -14.82 -16.50
CA CYS A 65 -14.01 -16.09 -16.82
C CYS A 65 -15.32 -15.92 -17.60
N THR A 66 -16.05 -14.83 -17.38
CA THR A 66 -17.40 -14.65 -17.96
C THR A 66 -17.43 -13.70 -19.15
N GLY A 67 -16.39 -12.87 -19.33
CA GLY A 67 -16.42 -11.76 -20.29
C GLY A 67 -17.44 -10.68 -19.93
N LYS A 68 -17.98 -10.67 -18.70
CA LYS A 68 -18.97 -9.72 -18.23
C LYS A 68 -18.31 -8.64 -17.36
N PHE A 69 -18.72 -7.40 -17.57
CA PHE A 69 -18.15 -6.18 -16.99
C PHE A 69 -16.73 -5.85 -17.49
N THR A 70 -16.30 -4.60 -17.27
CA THR A 70 -15.00 -4.10 -17.72
C THR A 70 -13.91 -4.50 -16.73
N PRO A 71 -12.86 -5.23 -17.16
CA PRO A 71 -11.69 -5.53 -16.33
C PRO A 71 -10.92 -4.28 -15.95
N ILE A 72 -10.20 -4.32 -14.83
CA ILE A 72 -9.21 -3.31 -14.50
C ILE A 72 -8.04 -3.43 -15.48
N MET A 73 -7.60 -2.31 -16.06
CA MET A 73 -6.53 -2.24 -17.05
C MET A 73 -5.41 -1.31 -16.54
N GLN A 74 -4.32 -1.76 -15.92
CA GLN A 74 -3.93 -3.10 -15.46
C GLN A 74 -3.41 -3.08 -14.01
N TRP A 75 -3.09 -1.89 -13.51
CA TRP A 75 -2.52 -1.65 -12.18
C TRP A 75 -3.54 -0.90 -11.34
N MET A 76 -3.68 -1.32 -10.10
CA MET A 76 -4.49 -0.65 -9.09
C MET A 76 -3.64 -0.54 -7.82
N TYR A 77 -3.31 0.68 -7.44
CA TYR A 77 -2.71 0.96 -6.13
C TYR A 77 -3.82 1.46 -5.21
N PHE A 78 -3.81 0.98 -3.98
CA PHE A 78 -4.76 1.38 -2.95
C PHE A 78 -3.99 1.60 -1.66
N ASP A 79 -4.31 2.70 -0.99
CA ASP A 79 -3.86 3.01 0.36
C ASP A 79 -5.03 3.60 1.16
N ALA A 80 -4.88 3.56 2.48
CA ALA A 80 -5.81 4.16 3.42
C ALA A 80 -4.98 4.75 4.56
N VAL A 81 -4.00 5.59 4.20
CA VAL A 81 -3.05 6.17 5.17
C VAL A 81 -3.75 7.07 6.19
N GLU A 82 -4.92 7.59 5.85
CA GLU A 82 -5.80 8.37 6.73
C GLU A 82 -6.35 7.54 7.90
N CYS A 83 -6.26 6.21 7.83
CA CYS A 83 -6.62 5.33 8.93
C CYS A 83 -5.48 5.12 9.93
N LEU A 84 -4.27 5.63 9.67
CA LEU A 84 -3.18 5.57 10.64
C LEU A 84 -3.45 6.55 11.79
N PRO A 85 -3.18 6.15 13.05
CA PRO A 85 -3.35 7.05 14.18
C PRO A 85 -2.37 8.23 14.08
N GLU A 86 -2.88 9.43 14.39
CA GLU A 86 -2.02 10.60 14.59
C GLU A 86 -1.23 10.43 15.90
N GLU A 87 -0.03 11.02 15.98
CA GLU A 87 0.92 10.82 17.10
C GLU A 87 0.35 11.20 18.49
N ASP A 88 -0.77 11.92 18.55
CA ASP A 88 -1.43 12.36 19.79
C ASP A 88 -2.57 11.44 20.29
N ASP A 89 -2.94 10.39 19.55
CA ASP A 89 -4.06 9.52 19.95
C ASP A 89 -3.60 8.35 20.82
N SER A 90 -3.15 8.66 22.04
CA SER A 90 -2.68 7.69 23.04
C SER A 90 -3.78 6.80 23.63
N SER A 91 -4.88 6.57 22.91
CA SER A 91 -6.09 5.93 23.42
C SER A 91 -6.47 4.60 22.74
N LEU A 92 -5.63 4.06 21.85
CA LEU A 92 -5.88 2.74 21.24
C LEU A 92 -5.57 1.61 22.23
N ASN A 93 -6.54 1.30 23.08
CA ASN A 93 -6.57 0.14 23.94
C ASN A 93 -7.20 -1.06 23.21
N ALA A 94 -6.79 -2.27 23.59
CA ALA A 94 -7.17 -3.53 22.93
C ALA A 94 -8.69 -3.83 22.92
N GLU A 95 -9.50 -3.01 23.60
CA GLU A 95 -10.96 -3.15 23.66
C GLU A 95 -11.69 -2.34 22.57
N THR A 96 -11.04 -1.44 21.85
CA THR A 96 -11.65 -0.71 20.71
C THR A 96 -11.55 -1.47 19.38
N CYS A 97 -10.73 -2.52 19.31
CA CYS A 97 -10.71 -3.49 18.21
C CYS A 97 -11.70 -4.64 18.51
N GLY A 98 -12.99 -4.32 18.59
CA GLY A 98 -14.07 -5.30 18.62
C GLY A 98 -14.73 -5.43 17.24
N PHE A 99 -14.92 -6.66 16.77
CA PHE A 99 -15.86 -6.98 15.69
C PHE A 99 -17.30 -6.65 16.09
#